data_AF-A0A7V6TZ31-F1
#
_entry.id   AF-A0A7V6TZ31-F1
#
_cell.length_a   1.000
_cell.length_b   1.000
_cell.length_c   1.000
_cell.angle_alpha   90.00
_cell.angle_beta   90.00
_cell.angle_gamma   90.00
#
_symmetry.space_group_name_H-M   'P 1'
#
loop_
_entity.id
_entity.type
_entity.pdbx_description
1 polymer ?
#
loop_
_entity_poly.entity_id
_entity_poly.type
_entity_poly.pdbx_seq_one_letter_code
_entity_poly.pdbx_strand_id
1 'polypeptide(L)' 'MPAEAPANILVLGIGNVLWADEGFGVRCVEEMAARYALPERVRLLDGGTQGLYLLPFLEEADALIVF' A
#
# COMPACT_ATOMS: atom_id res chain seq x y z
N MET A 1 -11.22 24.19 -10.48
CA MET A 1 -10.16 23.50 -11.25
C MET A 1 -10.24 22.04 -10.85
N PRO A 2 -10.24 21.07 -11.78
CA PRO A 2 -10.15 19.67 -11.37
C PRO A 2 -8.87 19.51 -10.54
N ALA A 3 -8.95 18.80 -9.42
CA ALA A 3 -7.76 18.49 -8.63
C ALA A 3 -6.76 17.76 -9.54
N GLU A 4 -5.51 18.22 -9.54
CA GLU A 4 -4.42 17.56 -10.24
C GLU A 4 -4.30 16.12 -9.70
N ALA A 5 -4.05 15.15 -10.57
CA ALA A 5 -3.96 13.76 -10.14
C ALA A 5 -2.77 13.59 -9.20
N PRO A 6 -2.90 12.80 -8.11
CA PRO A 6 -1.83 12.63 -7.13
C PRO A 6 -0.56 12.10 -7.82
N ALA A 7 0.58 12.72 -7.50
CA ALA A 7 1.86 12.39 -8.11
C ALA A 7 2.48 11.13 -7.47
N ASN A 8 2.20 10.88 -6.19
CA ASN A 8 2.64 9.70 -5.45
C ASN A 8 1.45 9.01 -4.76
N ILE A 9 1.12 7.80 -5.20
CA ILE A 9 0.07 6.96 -4.61
C ILE A 9 0.73 5.78 -3.91
N LEU A 10 0.46 5.61 -2.61
CA LEU A 10 0.88 4.44 -1.85
C LEU A 10 -0.32 3.50 -1.65
N VAL A 11 -0.14 2.23 -1.99
CA VAL A 11 -1.05 1.14 -1.62
C VAL A 11 -0.35 0.28 -0.58
N LEU A 12 -0.89 0.27 0.63
CA LEU A 12 -0.29 -0.31 1.80
C LEU A 12 -1.13 -1.50 2.28
N GLY A 13 -0.50 -2.68 2.30
CA GLY A 13 -1.08 -3.88 2.88
C GLY A 13 -0.67 -4.01 4.32
N ILE A 14 -1.61 -3.86 5.26
CA ILE A 14 -1.36 -4.11 6.67
C ILE A 14 -1.89 -5.49 7.02
N GLY A 15 -1.20 -6.19 7.91
CA GLY A 15 -1.68 -7.48 8.35
C GLY A 15 -0.62 -8.41 8.90
N ASN A 16 -1.10 -9.48 9.54
CA ASN A 16 -0.26 -10.56 10.01
C ASN A 16 -0.57 -11.83 9.22
N VAL A 17 0.30 -12.17 8.27
CA VAL A 17 0.14 -13.37 7.41
C VAL A 17 0.13 -14.69 8.19
N LEU A 18 0.57 -14.69 9.46
CA LEU A 18 0.55 -15.87 10.32
C LEU A 18 -0.82 -16.07 10.98
N TRP A 19 -1.69 -15.07 10.98
CA TRP A 19 -2.94 -15.04 11.74
C TRP A 19 -4.14 -14.99 10.80
N ALA A 20 -4.51 -16.15 10.26
CA ALA A 20 -5.72 -16.38 9.48
C ALA A 20 -6.02 -15.25 8.47
N ASP A 21 -7.13 -14.54 8.67
CA ASP A 21 -7.64 -13.46 7.83
C ASP A 21 -6.99 -12.09 8.11
N GLU A 22 -6.22 -11.94 9.19
CA GLU A 22 -5.45 -10.71 9.44
C GLU A 22 -4.37 -10.50 8.36
N GLY A 23 -3.98 -11.53 7.63
CA GLY A 23 -3.06 -11.42 6.49
C GLY A 23 -3.67 -10.79 5.23
N PHE A 24 -4.96 -10.46 5.23
CA PHE A 24 -5.70 -10.02 4.05
C PHE A 24 -5.02 -8.86 3.31
N GLY A 25 -4.63 -7.80 4.01
CA GLY A 25 -4.05 -6.62 3.35
C GLY A 25 -2.72 -6.92 2.67
N VAL A 26 -1.87 -7.71 3.31
CA VAL A 26 -0.61 -8.20 2.73
C VAL A 26 -0.88 -9.05 1.48
N ARG A 27 -1.84 -9.98 1.53
CA ARG A 27 -2.22 -10.81 0.37
C ARG A 27 -2.78 -9.99 -0.80
N CYS A 28 -3.56 -8.95 -0.51
CA CYS A 28 -4.05 -8.03 -1.55
C CYS A 28 -2.90 -7.36 -2.29
N VAL A 29 -1.88 -6.87 -1.56
CA VAL A 29 -0.70 -6.24 -2.17
C VAL A 29 0.12 -7.23 -2.99
N GLU A 30 0.38 -8.43 -2.47
CA GLU A 30 1.09 -9.49 -3.20
C GLU A 30 0.37 -9.85 -4.52
N GLU A 31 -0.95 -10.04 -4.47
CA GLU A 31 -1.75 -10.37 -5.66
C GLU A 31 -1.80 -9.21 -6.66
N MET A 32 -1.83 -7.96 -6.18
CA MET A 32 -1.75 -6.79 -7.05
C MET A 32 -0.41 -6.72 -7.77
N ALA A 33 0.69 -6.93 -7.04
CA ALA A 33 2.04 -6.94 -7.61
C ALA A 33 2.22 -8.07 -8.64
N ALA A 34 1.60 -9.22 -8.42
CA ALA A 34 1.70 -10.37 -9.31
C ALA A 34 0.88 -10.22 -10.60
N ARG A 35 -0.24 -9.47 -10.57
CA ARG A 35 -1.24 -9.48 -11.66
C ARG A 35 -1.30 -8.21 -12.49
N TYR A 36 -0.79 -7.09 -11.98
CA TYR A 36 -0.97 -5.79 -12.63
C TYR A 36 0.37 -5.09 -12.88
N ALA A 37 0.51 -4.53 -14.07
CA ALA A 37 1.50 -3.50 -14.36
C ALA A 37 0.90 -2.15 -13.93
N LEU A 38 1.37 -1.62 -12.81
CA LEU A 38 0.90 -0.35 -12.28
C LEU A 38 1.71 0.83 -12.87
N PRO A 39 1.10 2.03 -12.99
CA PRO A 39 1.84 3.23 -13.35
C PRO A 39 2.97 3.52 -12.35
N GLU A 40 4.05 4.16 -12.80
CA GLU A 40 5.22 4.48 -11.95
C GLU A 40 4.88 5.28 -10.68
N ARG A 41 3.84 6.11 -10.74
CA ARG A 41 3.32 6.87 -9.59
C ARG A 41 2.65 6.04 -8.51
N VAL A 42 2.40 4.74 -8.74
CA VAL A 42 1.74 3.85 -7.78
C VAL A 42 2.79 2.92 -7.18
N ARG A 43 2.99 3.06 -5.88
CA ARG A 43 3.86 2.19 -5.10
C ARG A 43 3.02 1.21 -4.29
N LEU A 44 3.37 -0.07 -4.39
CA LEU A 44 2.86 -1.11 -3.52
C LEU A 44 3.83 -1.34 -2.35
N LEU A 45 3.30 -1.50 -1.14
CA LEU A 45 4.10 -1.78 0.06
C LEU A 45 3.41 -2.81 0.96
N ASP A 46 4.12 -3.88 1.31
CA ASP A 46 3.77 -4.74 2.44
C ASP A 46 4.24 -4.06 3.73
N GLY A 47 3.29 -3.64 4.57
CA GLY A 47 3.56 -3.00 5.85
C GLY A 47 3.51 -3.96 7.04
N GLY A 48 3.11 -5.21 6.83
CA GLY A 48 2.93 -6.20 7.88
C GLY A 48 2.28 -5.61 9.14
N THR A 49 2.98 -5.75 10.28
CA THR A 49 2.58 -5.15 11.56
C THR A 49 3.56 -4.07 12.05
N GLN A 50 4.21 -3.34 11.13
CA GLN A 50 5.37 -2.48 11.41
C GLN A 50 5.04 -1.12 12.08
N GLY A 51 3.78 -0.72 12.16
CA GLY A 51 3.37 0.47 12.93
C GLY A 51 4.15 1.74 12.55
N LEU A 52 4.83 2.36 13.53
CA LEU A 52 5.56 3.64 13.34
C LEU A 52 6.70 3.58 12.32
N TYR A 53 7.22 2.39 12.01
CA TYR A 53 8.24 2.25 10.96
C TYR A 53 7.71 2.58 9.56
N LEU A 54 6.38 2.68 9.40
CA LEU A 54 5.74 3.02 8.13
C LEU A 54 5.59 4.53 7.90
N LEU A 55 5.87 5.36 8.92
CA LEU A 55 5.69 6.81 8.85
C LEU A 55 6.41 7.48 7.66
N PRO A 56 7.68 7.16 7.34
CA PRO A 56 8.35 7.79 6.21
C PRO A 56 7.60 7.58 4.88
N PHE A 57 7.00 6.40 4.67
CA PHE A 57 6.26 6.11 3.44
C PHE A 57 4.90 6.81 3.40
N LEU A 58 4.27 7.01 4.56
CA LEU A 58 3.01 7.73 4.68
C LEU A 58 3.19 9.22 4.40
N GLU A 59 4.30 9.81 4.86
CA GLU A 59 4.63 11.22 4.67
C GLU A 59 4.99 11.56 3.21
N GLU A 60 5.52 10.60 2.45
CA GLU A 60 5.87 10.76 1.02
C GLU A 60 4.65 10.66 0.08
N ALA A 61 3.53 10.11 0.53
CA ALA A 61 2.38 9.80 -0.30
C ALA A 61 1.40 10.99 -0.39
N ASP A 62 1.01 11.37 -1.60
CA ASP A 62 -0.08 12.34 -1.82
C ASP A 62 -1.45 11.68 -1.63
N ALA A 63 -1.52 10.38 -1.89
CA ALA A 63 -2.71 9.57 -1.71
C ALA A 63 -2.35 8.18 -1.16
N LEU A 64 -3.18 7.69 -0.24
CA LEU A 64 -2.99 6.41 0.44
C LEU A 64 -4.23 5.53 0.27
N ILE A 65 -4.01 4.27 -0.11
CA ILE A 65 -5.00 3.19 -0.03
C ILE A 65 -4.46 2.18 0.98
N VAL A 66 -5.25 1.84 2.00
CA VAL A 66 -4.89 0.85 3.02
C VAL A 66 -5.88 -0.31 2.95
N PHE A 67 -5.33 -1.52 3.00
CA PHE A 67 -6.09 -2.76 3.19
C PHE A 67 -5.92 -3.30 4.60
#